data_AF-Q0G4C3-F1
#
_entry.id   AF-Q0G4C3-F1
#
_cell.length_a   1.000
_cell.length_b   1.000
_cell.length_c   1.000
_cell.angle_alpha   90.00
_cell.angle_beta   90.00
_cell.angle_gamma   90.00
#
_symmetry.space_group_name_H-M   'P 1'
#
loop_
_entity.id
_entity.type
_entity.pdbx_description
1 polymer ?
#
loop_
_entity_poly.entity_id
_entity_poly.type
_entity_poly.pdbx_seq_one_letter_code
_entity_poly.pdbx_strand_id
1 'polypeptide(L)' 'MIAMTLLLCLKAEPSDCHRENVSFQGTLMQCAMFGQAAAVEHLKGRPKWTLQRYRCEPSDIAEA' A
#
# COMPACT_ATOMS: atom_id res chain seq x y z
N MET A 1 0.37 9.81 -11.20
CA MET A 1 -0.20 8.77 -10.32
C MET A 1 0.38 8.95 -8.91
N ILE A 2 -0.06 8.21 -7.91
CA ILE A 2 0.55 8.23 -6.57
C ILE A 2 1.13 6.85 -6.29
N ALA A 3 2.38 6.80 -5.83
CA ALA A 3 2.99 5.57 -5.36
C ALA A 3 2.50 5.30 -3.94
N MET A 4 1.76 4.21 -3.75
CA MET A 4 1.35 3.76 -2.43
C MET A 4 2.21 2.57 -2.02
N THR A 5 3.08 2.75 -1.04
CA THR A 5 3.89 1.66 -0.49
C THR A 5 3.19 1.06 0.72
N LEU A 6 2.86 -0.22 0.65
CA LEU A 6 2.29 -1.00 1.73
C LEU A 6 3.40 -1.78 2.44
N LEU A 7 3.47 -1.63 3.76
CA LEU A 7 4.21 -2.56 4.61
C LEU A 7 3.25 -3.65 5.04
N LEU A 8 3.46 -4.84 4.49
CA LEU A 8 2.69 -6.04 4.78
C LEU A 8 3.53 -6.98 5.61
N CYS A 9 2.96 -7.61 6.63
CA CYS A 9 3.64 -8.65 7.38
C CYS A 9 2.85 -9.95 7.37
N LEU A 10 3.54 -11.07 7.48
CA LEU A 10 2.89 -12.37 7.52
C LEU A 10 2.16 -12.53 8.87
N LYS A 11 0.92 -13.02 8.84
CA LYS A 11 0.14 -13.25 10.07
C LYS A 11 0.74 -14.34 10.95
N ALA A 12 1.35 -15.35 10.33
CA ALA A 12 2.00 -16.45 11.04
C ALA A 12 3.36 -16.04 11.64
N GLU A 13 4.01 -15.03 11.04
CA GLU A 13 5.32 -14.55 11.46
C GLU A 13 5.39 -13.02 11.30
N PRO A 14 5.00 -12.25 12.34
CA PRO A 14 4.90 -10.79 12.24
C PRO A 14 6.25 -10.08 12.09
N SER A 15 7.37 -10.82 12.24
CA SER A 15 8.73 -10.37 11.91
C SER A 15 9.01 -10.38 10.41
N ASP A 16 8.29 -11.20 9.63
CA ASP A 16 8.45 -11.29 8.19
C ASP A 16 7.57 -10.25 7.49
N CYS A 17 8.18 -9.09 7.21
CA CYS A 17 7.52 -7.96 6.59
C CYS A 17 8.13 -7.64 5.22
N HIS A 18 7.25 -7.35 4.26
CA HIS A 18 7.62 -6.95 2.93
C HIS A 18 6.94 -5.64 2.53
N ARG A 19 7.65 -4.88 1.69
CA ARG A 19 7.13 -3.65 1.10
C ARG A 19 6.58 -3.97 -0.28
N GLU A 20 5.32 -3.63 -0.52
CA GLU A 20 4.68 -3.79 -1.82
C GLU A 20 4.25 -2.42 -2.33
N ASN A 21 4.64 -2.08 -3.55
CA ASN A 21 4.25 -0.84 -4.19
C ASN A 21 2.98 -1.06 -5.02
N VAL A 22 1.95 -0.28 -4.75
CA VAL A 22 0.69 -0.27 -5.47
C VAL A 22 0.46 1.12 -6.05
N SER A 23 0.00 1.17 -7.30
CA SER A 23 -0.40 2.42 -7.93
C SER A 23 -1.74 2.86 -7.38
N PHE A 24 -1.80 4.03 -6.76
CA PHE A 24 -3.06 4.67 -6.38
C PHE A 24 -3.46 5.68 -7.46
N GLN A 25 -4.67 5.51 -8.00
CA GLN A 25 -5.25 6.44 -8.97
C GLN A 25 -5.99 7.55 -8.20
N GLY A 26 -5.42 8.76 -8.21
CA GLY A 26 -6.00 9.92 -7.55
C GLY A 26 -4.94 10.94 -7.14
N THR A 27 -5.34 11.89 -6.29
CA THR A 27 -4.46 12.88 -5.68
C THR A 27 -3.79 12.35 -4.42
N LEU A 28 -2.71 13.00 -3.98
CA LEU A 28 -2.04 12.66 -2.72
C LEU A 28 -3.00 12.75 -1.52
N MET A 29 -3.90 13.74 -1.51
CA MET A 29 -4.92 13.91 -0.48
C MET A 29 -5.91 12.73 -0.46
N GLN A 30 -6.34 12.27 -1.63
CA GLN A 30 -7.19 11.08 -1.75
C GLN A 30 -6.48 9.82 -1.25
N CYS A 31 -5.19 9.67 -1.54
CA CYS A 31 -4.39 8.55 -1.02
C CYS A 31 -4.25 8.63 0.51
N ALA A 32 -4.07 9.83 1.08
CA ALA A 32 -4.00 10.00 2.54
C ALA A 32 -5.32 9.66 3.25
N MET A 33 -6.48 9.96 2.64
CA MET A 33 -7.79 9.65 3.23
C MET A 33 -8.27 8.22 2.96
N PHE A 34 -8.06 7.73 1.74
CA PHE A 34 -8.62 6.47 1.26
C PHE A 34 -7.58 5.36 1.05
N GLY A 35 -6.30 5.64 1.27
CA GLY A 35 -5.20 4.68 1.06
C GLY A 35 -5.34 3.43 1.92
N GLN A 36 -5.84 3.57 3.16
CA GLN A 36 -6.15 2.44 4.03
C GLN A 36 -7.22 1.51 3.42
N ALA A 37 -8.26 2.06 2.79
CA ALA A 37 -9.32 1.28 2.17
C ALA A 37 -8.80 0.57 0.91
N ALA A 38 -8.00 1.26 0.10
CA ALA A 38 -7.33 0.69 -1.07
C ALA A 38 -6.35 -0.44 -0.67
N ALA A 39 -5.63 -0.28 0.43
CA ALA A 39 -4.73 -1.30 0.96
C ALA A 39 -5.50 -2.55 1.45
N VAL A 40 -6.65 -2.38 2.10
CA VAL A 40 -7.52 -3.49 2.50
C VAL A 40 -8.10 -4.21 1.28
N GLU A 41 -8.50 -3.47 0.23
CA GLU A 41 -8.97 -4.07 -1.02
C GLU A 41 -7.88 -4.94 -1.66
N HIS A 42 -6.64 -4.43 -1.71
CA HIS A 42 -5.47 -5.18 -2.20
C HIS A 42 -5.20 -6.45 -1.38
N LEU A 43 -5.51 -6.43 -0.09
CA LEU A 43 -5.32 -7.57 0.82
C LEU A 43 -6.45 -8.61 0.78
N LYS A 44 -7.60 -8.35 0.13
CA LYS A 44 -8.69 -9.33 0.04
C LYS A 44 -8.26 -10.67 -0.59
N GLY A 45 -7.34 -10.62 -1.56
CA GLY A 45 -6.75 -11.82 -2.18
C GLY A 45 -5.60 -12.46 -1.37
N ARG A 46 -5.22 -11.88 -0.23
CA ARG A 46 -3.98 -12.19 0.51
C ARG A 46 -4.24 -12.43 2.00
N PRO A 47 -5.06 -13.43 2.39
CA PRO A 47 -5.50 -13.62 3.77
C PRO A 47 -4.36 -13.92 4.76
N LYS A 48 -3.20 -14.37 4.28
CA LYS A 48 -2.00 -14.65 5.09
C LYS A 48 -1.24 -13.38 5.49
N TRP A 49 -1.49 -12.26 4.82
CA TRP A 49 -0.78 -11.01 5.02
C TRP A 49 -1.66 -10.01 5.79
N THR A 50 -1.03 -9.16 6.58
CA THR A 50 -1.68 -8.07 7.30
C THR A 50 -1.01 -6.75 6.98
N LEU A 51 -1.80 -5.69 6.86
CA LEU A 51 -1.28 -4.33 6.71
C LEU A 51 -0.71 -3.86 8.06
N GLN A 52 0.56 -3.46 8.09
CA GLN A 52 1.17 -2.77 9.22
C GLN A 52 1.11 -1.25 9.04
N ARG A 53 1.50 -0.78 7.85
CA ARG A 53 1.54 0.65 7.53
C ARG A 53 1.37 0.84 6.03
N TYR A 54 0.84 1.98 5.62
CA TYR A 54 0.89 2.44 4.24
C TYR A 54 1.53 3.83 4.18
N ARG A 55 2.16 4.15 3.07
CA ARG A 55 2.68 5.48 2.76
C ARG A 55 2.23 5.87 1.36
N CYS A 56 1.84 7.12 1.21
CA CYS A 56 1.55 7.73 -0.08
C CYS A 56 2.68 8.69 -0.41
N GLU A 57 3.33 8.47 -1.54
CA GLU A 57 4.40 9.31 -2.04
C GLU A 57 4.01 9.80 -3.45
N PRO A 58 4.27 11.07 -3.78
CA PRO A 58 4.22 11.50 -5.18
C PRO A 58 5.05 10.49 -5.99
N SER A 59 4.48 9.91 -7.04
CA SER A 59 5.28 9.03 -7.89
C SER A 59 6.29 9.90 -8.63
N ASP A 60 7.55 9.91 -8.18
CA ASP A 60 8.71 10.40 -8.95
C ASP A 60 9.04 9.48 -10.15
N ILE A 61 8.09 8.62 -10.55
CA ILE A 61 8.02 8.17 -11.93
C ILE A 61 7.53 9.39 -12.71
N ALA A 62 8.44 10.33 -12.93
CA ALA A 62 8.38 11.19 -14.09
C ALA A 62 7.98 10.31 -15.28
N GLU A 63 6.99 10.76 -16.04
CA GLU A 63 6.79 10.36 -17.42
C GLU A 63 8.15 9.99 -18.05
N ALA A 64 8.33 8.70 -18.34
CA ALA A 64 9.42 8.17 -19.14
C ALA A 64 8.79 7.49 -20.35
#